data_AF-A0A127PWL2-F1
#
_entry.id   AF-A0A127PWL2-F1
#
_cell.length_a   1.000
_cell.length_b   1.000
_cell.length_c   1.000
_cell.angle_alpha   90.00
_cell.angle_beta   90.00
_cell.angle_gamma   90.00
#
_symmetry.space_group_name_H-M   'P 1'
#
loop_
_entity.id
_entity.type
_entity.pdbx_description
1 polymer ?
#
loop_
_entity_poly.entity_id
_entity_poly.type
_entity_poly.pdbx_seq_one_letter_code
_entity_poly.pdbx_strand_id
1 'polypeptide(L)'
;MQRDEKDLAVVLREASMENIRDLEELMSGQGFVLVTLNSFDVAGIGQGSRVYILARKSDNLCSLLSTSQLVEKMDAANGRATAAKIWFTQIWLAHLDLLYTQRDRGPHERNQWIDATFTKEMLEQAVREHINGFVRRLNPNELMQSDVYEVLTAEKGTDIARYTKRFLDLMCECGMLDERGDGVYRQSLLSAVEMKENYDRTLAPLMIDADMLTERVRLATLSDALLTKTAEEESNGGTQWA
;
A
#
# COMPACT_ATOMS: atom_id res chain seq x y z
N MET A 1 -16.82 16.41 20.15
CA MET A 1 -18.11 16.36 19.42
C MET A 1 -17.82 15.71 18.08
N GLN A 2 -17.84 14.37 18.02
CA GLN A 2 -17.72 13.62 16.76
C GLN A 2 -19.00 13.88 15.97
N ARG A 3 -18.93 14.60 14.85
CA ARG A 3 -19.96 14.48 13.82
C ARG A 3 -19.87 13.06 13.29
N ASP A 4 -21.00 12.36 13.25
CA ASP A 4 -21.09 11.01 12.75
C ASP A 4 -20.65 11.01 11.27
N GLU A 5 -19.87 10.02 10.84
CA GLU A 5 -19.35 9.93 9.45
C GLU A 5 -20.51 9.99 8.44
N LYS A 6 -21.67 9.50 8.85
CA LYS A 6 -22.93 9.57 8.13
C LYS A 6 -23.39 11.01 7.88
N ASP A 7 -23.30 11.90 8.86
CA ASP A 7 -23.70 13.29 8.71
C ASP A 7 -22.77 14.02 7.75
N LEU A 8 -21.47 13.74 7.82
CA LEU A 8 -20.50 14.27 6.87
C LEU A 8 -20.79 13.81 5.45
N ALA A 9 -21.12 12.53 5.24
CA ALA A 9 -21.49 12.01 3.93
C ALA A 9 -22.75 12.69 3.36
N VAL A 10 -23.74 13.02 4.21
CA VAL A 10 -24.92 13.79 3.79
C VAL A 10 -24.52 15.20 3.36
N VAL A 11 -23.69 15.89 4.14
CA VAL A 11 -23.18 17.22 3.80
C VAL A 11 -22.41 17.21 2.48
N LEU A 12 -21.54 16.23 2.26
CA LEU A 12 -20.77 16.10 1.01
C LEU A 12 -21.68 15.78 -0.19
N ARG A 13 -22.77 15.04 0.01
CA ARG A 13 -23.73 14.74 -1.05
C ARG A 13 -24.53 15.97 -1.48
N GLU A 14 -24.80 16.88 -0.55
CA GLU A 14 -25.63 18.08 -0.76
C GLU A 14 -24.79 19.34 -1.04
N ALA A 15 -23.47 19.26 -0.92
CA ALA A 15 -22.55 20.36 -1.19
C ALA A 15 -22.60 20.83 -2.65
N SER A 16 -22.44 22.13 -2.85
CA SER A 16 -22.25 22.71 -4.19
C SER A 16 -20.90 22.30 -4.78
N MET A 17 -20.77 22.37 -6.09
CA MET A 17 -19.51 22.10 -6.78
C MET A 17 -18.37 23.03 -6.32
N GLU A 18 -18.69 24.28 -5.98
CA GLU A 18 -17.73 25.25 -5.43
C GLU A 18 -17.20 24.79 -4.08
N ASN A 19 -18.08 24.41 -3.15
CA ASN A 19 -17.68 23.92 -1.83
C ASN A 19 -16.87 22.61 -1.90
N ILE A 20 -17.19 21.72 -2.85
CA ILE A 20 -16.40 20.51 -3.08
C ILE A 20 -15.00 20.86 -3.58
N ARG A 21 -14.89 21.83 -4.50
CA ARG A 21 -13.60 22.30 -5.01
C ARG A 21 -12.73 22.91 -3.90
N ASP A 22 -13.32 23.76 -3.06
CA ASP A 22 -12.63 24.37 -1.93
C ASP A 22 -12.14 23.30 -0.94
N LEU A 23 -12.97 22.28 -0.69
CA LEU A 23 -12.58 21.13 0.13
C LEU A 23 -11.45 20.33 -0.52
N GLU A 24 -11.53 20.05 -1.82
CA GLU A 24 -10.47 19.36 -2.57
C GLU A 24 -9.14 20.13 -2.49
N GLU A 25 -9.16 21.46 -2.63
CA GLU A 25 -7.98 22.30 -2.50
C GLU A 25 -7.40 22.25 -1.07
N LEU A 26 -8.26 22.36 -0.06
CA LEU A 26 -7.87 22.23 1.35
C LEU A 26 -7.23 20.87 1.65
N MET A 27 -7.84 19.77 1.19
CA MET A 27 -7.35 18.41 1.37
C MET A 27 -6.06 18.18 0.59
N SER A 28 -5.98 18.72 -0.63
CA SER A 28 -4.79 18.69 -1.48
C SER A 28 -3.59 19.35 -0.80
N GLY A 29 -3.80 20.47 -0.09
CA GLY A 29 -2.78 21.15 0.71
C GLY A 29 -2.30 20.33 1.92
N GLN A 30 -3.10 19.39 2.40
CA GLN A 30 -2.73 18.42 3.45
C GLN A 30 -2.18 17.10 2.86
N GLY A 31 -2.08 17.02 1.53
CA GLY A 31 -1.61 15.86 0.79
C GLY A 31 -2.57 14.68 0.75
N PHE A 32 -3.87 14.96 0.79
CA PHE A 32 -4.93 14.01 0.49
C PHE A 32 -5.57 14.32 -0.86
N VAL A 33 -6.27 13.32 -1.40
CA VAL A 33 -7.14 13.41 -2.56
C VAL A 33 -8.51 12.91 -2.14
N LEU A 34 -9.54 13.74 -2.34
CA LEU A 34 -10.91 13.30 -2.18
C LEU A 34 -11.32 12.45 -3.39
N VAL A 35 -11.62 11.19 -3.15
CA VAL A 35 -12.09 10.23 -4.14
C VAL A 35 -13.55 9.92 -3.86
N THR A 36 -14.41 10.11 -4.86
CA THR A 36 -15.83 9.74 -4.78
C THR A 36 -16.06 8.49 -5.61
N LEU A 37 -16.61 7.44 -5.00
CA LEU A 37 -16.92 6.18 -5.65
C LEU A 37 -18.41 5.89 -5.59
N ASN A 38 -18.94 5.25 -6.62
CA ASN A 38 -20.32 4.80 -6.72
C ASN A 38 -20.39 3.34 -7.19
N SER A 39 -21.61 2.82 -7.38
CA SER A 39 -21.85 1.43 -7.80
C SER A 39 -21.29 1.05 -9.18
N PHE A 40 -20.99 2.01 -10.05
CA PHE A 40 -20.31 1.78 -11.33
C PHE A 40 -18.79 1.69 -11.18
N ASP A 41 -18.22 2.28 -10.13
CA ASP A 41 -16.76 2.34 -9.94
C ASP A 41 -16.21 1.11 -9.23
N VAL A 42 -16.98 0.53 -8.29
CA VAL A 42 -16.55 -0.56 -7.41
C VAL A 42 -17.76 -1.44 -7.03
N ALA A 43 -17.59 -2.76 -7.10
CA ALA A 43 -18.60 -3.70 -6.64
C ALA A 43 -18.80 -3.61 -5.11
N GLY A 44 -20.05 -3.79 -4.68
CA GLY A 44 -20.46 -3.74 -3.26
C GLY A 44 -20.90 -2.37 -2.75
N ILE A 45 -20.80 -1.32 -3.56
CA ILE A 45 -21.53 -0.06 -3.31
C ILE A 45 -22.96 -0.20 -3.84
N GLY A 46 -23.95 0.05 -2.98
CA GLY A 46 -25.37 -0.05 -3.37
C GLY A 46 -25.77 0.93 -4.46
N GLN A 47 -26.78 0.59 -5.28
CA GLN A 47 -27.28 1.48 -6.32
C GLN A 47 -27.72 2.83 -5.74
N GLY A 48 -27.33 3.92 -6.41
CA GLY A 48 -27.60 5.29 -5.94
C GLY A 48 -26.80 5.72 -4.71
N SER A 49 -25.95 4.85 -4.14
CA SER A 49 -25.07 5.17 -3.02
C SER A 49 -23.75 5.77 -3.50
N ARG A 50 -23.12 6.56 -2.62
CA ARG A 50 -21.79 7.15 -2.83
C ARG A 50 -20.93 6.88 -1.62
N VAL A 51 -19.65 6.62 -1.86
CA VAL A 51 -18.62 6.51 -0.83
C VAL A 51 -17.60 7.61 -1.09
N TYR A 52 -17.29 8.36 -0.04
CA TYR A 52 -16.28 9.41 -0.07
C TYR A 52 -15.05 8.91 0.66
N ILE A 53 -13.88 8.97 0.01
CA ILE A 53 -12.62 8.45 0.52
C ILE A 53 -11.59 9.57 0.47
N LEU A 54 -10.88 9.80 1.57
CA LEU A 54 -9.70 10.66 1.58
C LEU A 54 -8.46 9.78 1.43
N ALA A 55 -8.02 9.60 0.18
CA ALA A 55 -6.82 8.83 -0.14
C ALA A 55 -5.57 9.71 0.01
N ARG A 56 -4.47 9.15 0.49
CA ARG A 56 -3.20 9.87 0.53
C ARG A 56 -2.65 10.08 -0.88
N LYS A 57 -2.02 11.23 -1.13
CA LYS A 57 -1.19 11.39 -2.32
C LYS A 57 0.07 10.56 -2.18
N SER A 58 0.48 9.91 -3.28
CA SER A 58 1.65 9.04 -3.33
C SER A 58 2.98 9.73 -3.03
N ASP A 59 3.04 11.06 -3.21
CA ASP A 59 4.22 11.89 -2.96
C ASP A 59 4.32 12.40 -1.52
N ASN A 60 3.28 12.17 -0.69
CA ASN A 60 3.27 12.64 0.69
C ASN A 60 3.51 11.50 1.69
N LEU A 61 4.28 11.80 2.75
CA LEU A 61 4.54 10.86 3.83
C LEU A 61 3.29 10.70 4.70
N CYS A 62 3.00 9.48 5.13
CA CYS A 62 1.87 9.23 6.02
C CYS A 62 2.09 9.82 7.42
N SER A 63 1.24 10.77 7.83
CA SER A 63 1.25 11.29 9.20
C SER A 63 0.70 10.29 10.24
N LEU A 64 -0.18 9.37 9.83
CA LEU A 64 -0.80 8.34 10.68
C LEU A 64 0.11 7.13 10.93
N LEU A 65 1.15 6.95 10.12
CA LEU A 65 2.07 5.81 10.17
C LEU A 65 3.50 6.35 10.18
N SER A 66 3.81 7.11 11.22
CA SER A 66 5.19 7.54 11.46
C SER A 66 6.07 6.33 11.74
N THR A 67 7.34 6.38 11.33
CA THR A 67 8.30 5.31 11.64
C THR A 67 8.41 5.07 13.15
N SER A 68 8.22 6.10 13.97
CA SER A 68 8.17 6.01 15.43
C SER A 68 6.97 5.20 15.92
N GLN A 69 5.76 5.49 15.43
CA GLN A 69 4.55 4.75 15.80
C GLN A 69 4.63 3.29 15.34
N LEU A 70 5.16 3.04 14.15
CA LEU A 70 5.40 1.69 13.66
C LEU A 70 6.31 0.91 14.61
N VAL A 71 7.45 1.49 14.98
CA VAL A 71 8.40 0.83 15.90
C VAL A 71 7.77 0.58 17.26
N GLU A 72 7.02 1.54 17.79
CA GLU A 72 6.29 1.42 19.05
C GLU A 72 5.27 0.28 19.01
N LYS A 73 4.43 0.23 17.96
CA LYS A 73 3.39 -0.79 17.82
C LYS A 73 3.96 -2.18 17.53
N MET A 74 5.07 -2.24 16.79
CA MET A 74 5.70 -3.50 16.41
C MET A 74 6.65 -4.07 17.48
N ASP A 75 7.32 -3.24 18.30
CA ASP A 75 8.19 -3.72 19.38
C ASP A 75 8.26 -2.78 20.60
N ALA A 76 7.08 -2.49 21.19
CA ALA A 76 6.88 -1.60 22.35
C ALA A 76 7.83 -1.81 23.54
N ALA A 77 8.33 -3.02 23.76
CA ALA A 77 8.99 -3.40 25.01
C ALA A 77 10.52 -3.47 24.94
N ASN A 78 11.12 -3.69 23.77
CA ASN A 78 12.55 -4.06 23.69
C ASN A 78 13.44 -3.00 23.03
N GLY A 79 12.87 -1.93 22.49
CA GLY A 79 13.65 -0.84 21.87
C GLY A 79 14.43 -1.24 20.61
N ARG A 80 14.12 -2.40 19.99
CA ARG A 80 14.81 -2.88 18.79
C ARG A 80 14.16 -2.34 17.52
N ALA A 81 14.36 -1.05 17.27
CA ALA A 81 13.76 -0.35 16.14
C ALA A 81 14.06 -1.02 14.78
N THR A 82 15.27 -1.51 14.57
CA THR A 82 15.66 -2.19 13.32
C THR A 82 14.88 -3.49 13.13
N ALA A 83 14.80 -4.33 14.17
CA ALA A 83 14.06 -5.59 14.11
C ALA A 83 12.56 -5.35 13.85
N ALA A 84 11.96 -4.37 14.52
CA ALA A 84 10.56 -3.98 14.32
C ALA A 84 10.27 -3.60 12.86
N LYS A 85 11.15 -2.79 12.25
CA LYS A 85 11.04 -2.40 10.83
C LYS A 85 11.19 -3.60 9.91
N ILE A 86 12.16 -4.48 10.17
CA ILE A 86 12.37 -5.69 9.36
C ILE A 86 11.13 -6.58 9.41
N TRP A 87 10.62 -6.89 10.61
CA TRP A 87 9.42 -7.70 10.77
C TRP A 87 8.23 -7.07 10.06
N PHE A 88 7.99 -5.77 10.25
CA PHE A 88 6.92 -5.07 9.56
C PHE A 88 7.03 -5.19 8.04
N THR A 89 8.19 -4.85 7.47
CA THR A 89 8.39 -4.87 6.02
C THR A 89 8.21 -6.27 5.44
N GLN A 90 8.72 -7.31 6.11
CA GLN A 90 8.65 -8.67 5.61
C GLN A 90 7.23 -9.24 5.70
N ILE A 91 6.51 -8.94 6.79
CA ILE A 91 5.09 -9.32 6.92
C ILE A 91 4.24 -8.53 5.92
N TRP A 92 4.54 -7.25 5.69
CA TRP A 92 3.86 -6.43 4.68
C TRP A 92 4.01 -7.02 3.28
N LEU A 93 5.23 -7.43 2.89
CA LEU A 93 5.48 -8.08 1.60
C LEU A 93 4.74 -9.41 1.47
N ALA A 94 4.79 -10.27 2.50
CA ALA A 94 4.04 -11.53 2.50
C ALA A 94 2.52 -11.30 2.45
N HIS A 95 2.03 -10.25 3.09
CA HIS A 95 0.62 -9.85 3.03
C HIS A 95 0.22 -9.37 1.63
N LEU A 96 1.05 -8.57 0.96
CA LEU A 96 0.79 -8.16 -0.42
C LEU A 96 0.77 -9.36 -1.36
N ASP A 97 1.69 -10.31 -1.20
CA ASP A 97 1.70 -11.55 -1.97
C ASP A 97 0.40 -12.35 -1.79
N LEU A 98 -0.10 -12.46 -0.56
CA LEU A 98 -1.39 -13.10 -0.24
C LEU A 98 -2.60 -12.41 -0.87
N LEU A 99 -2.57 -11.08 -0.97
CA LEU A 99 -3.70 -10.30 -1.49
C LEU A 99 -3.72 -10.22 -3.02
N TYR A 100 -2.55 -10.17 -3.66
CA TYR A 100 -2.41 -9.90 -5.07
C TYR A 100 -1.91 -11.13 -5.84
N THR A 101 -0.71 -11.63 -5.55
CA THR A 101 -0.10 -12.73 -6.31
C THR A 101 -0.89 -14.03 -6.17
N GLN A 102 -1.14 -14.47 -4.93
CA GLN A 102 -1.77 -15.78 -4.68
C GLN A 102 -3.24 -15.83 -5.09
N ARG A 103 -3.85 -14.67 -5.32
CA ARG A 103 -5.21 -14.53 -5.81
C ARG A 103 -5.31 -14.26 -7.30
N ASP A 104 -4.17 -14.21 -7.99
CA ASP A 104 -4.09 -13.77 -9.39
C ASP A 104 -4.82 -12.44 -9.61
N ARG A 105 -4.64 -11.53 -8.64
CA ARG A 105 -5.33 -10.25 -8.57
C ARG A 105 -4.34 -9.10 -8.77
N GLY A 106 -4.59 -8.28 -9.78
CA GLY A 106 -3.80 -7.08 -10.06
C GLY A 106 -4.19 -5.87 -9.19
N PRO A 107 -3.30 -4.90 -8.97
CA PRO A 107 -3.63 -3.64 -8.27
C PRO A 107 -4.78 -2.84 -8.92
N HIS A 108 -5.04 -3.03 -10.22
CA HIS A 108 -6.13 -2.39 -10.95
C HIS A 108 -7.51 -3.00 -10.64
N GLU A 109 -7.57 -4.21 -10.09
CA GLU A 109 -8.82 -4.93 -9.77
C GLU A 109 -9.40 -4.47 -8.43
N ARG A 110 -9.56 -3.15 -8.29
CA ARG A 110 -10.18 -2.49 -7.13
C ARG A 110 -11.62 -2.97 -6.92
N ASN A 111 -12.32 -3.35 -7.98
CA ASN A 111 -13.67 -3.90 -7.93
C ASN A 111 -13.77 -5.23 -7.15
N GLN A 112 -12.69 -6.02 -7.08
CA GLN A 112 -12.63 -7.30 -6.36
C GLN A 112 -12.10 -7.17 -4.93
N TRP A 113 -12.06 -5.96 -4.36
CA TRP A 113 -11.56 -5.72 -3.00
C TRP A 113 -12.30 -6.53 -1.92
N ILE A 114 -13.57 -6.86 -2.17
CA ILE A 114 -14.42 -7.64 -1.25
C ILE A 114 -13.87 -9.05 -1.05
N ASP A 115 -13.29 -9.64 -2.08
CA ASP A 115 -12.82 -11.03 -2.11
C ASP A 115 -11.37 -11.17 -1.62
N ALA A 116 -10.73 -10.04 -1.30
CA ALA A 116 -9.37 -9.93 -0.81
C ALA A 116 -9.29 -10.23 0.72
N THR A 117 -9.80 -11.39 1.13
CA THR A 117 -9.90 -11.82 2.54
C THR A 117 -8.84 -12.86 2.93
N PHE A 118 -8.26 -12.83 4.12
CA PHE A 118 -7.32 -13.84 4.57
C PHE A 118 -7.43 -14.05 6.07
N THR A 119 -7.01 -15.20 6.59
CA THR A 119 -6.95 -15.41 8.04
C THR A 119 -5.56 -15.08 8.58
N LYS A 120 -5.48 -14.83 9.88
CA LYS A 120 -4.20 -14.65 10.58
C LYS A 120 -3.26 -15.84 10.34
N GLU A 121 -3.79 -17.06 10.37
CA GLU A 121 -3.03 -18.30 10.20
C GLU A 121 -2.44 -18.41 8.79
N MET A 122 -3.18 -17.98 7.77
CA MET A 122 -2.66 -17.91 6.39
C MET A 122 -1.45 -16.97 6.31
N LEU A 123 -1.52 -15.80 6.94
CA LEU A 123 -0.41 -14.85 6.96
C LEU A 123 0.77 -15.36 7.78
N GLU A 124 0.54 -15.96 8.95
CA GLU A 124 1.60 -16.60 9.74
C GLU A 124 2.29 -17.72 8.95
N GLN A 125 1.53 -18.50 8.19
CA GLN A 125 2.06 -19.56 7.36
C GLN A 125 2.88 -19.00 6.19
N ALA A 126 2.38 -17.98 5.48
CA ALA A 126 3.13 -17.33 4.40
C ALA A 126 4.48 -16.76 4.89
N VAL A 127 4.48 -16.10 6.06
CA VAL A 127 5.72 -15.58 6.68
C VAL A 127 6.67 -16.71 7.04
N ARG A 128 6.15 -17.82 7.58
CA ARG A 128 6.95 -19.01 7.93
C ARG A 128 7.57 -19.66 6.69
N GLU A 129 6.80 -19.78 5.61
CA GLU A 129 7.26 -20.30 4.32
C GLU A 129 8.31 -19.38 3.69
N HIS A 130 8.14 -18.05 3.79
CA HIS A 130 9.15 -17.09 3.35
C HIS A 130 10.49 -17.30 4.08
N ILE A 131 10.46 -17.34 5.42
CA ILE A 131 11.67 -17.48 6.25
C ILE A 131 12.35 -18.84 6.00
N ASN A 132 11.59 -19.94 6.01
CA ASN A 132 12.15 -21.29 5.88
C ASN A 132 12.49 -21.69 4.45
N GLY A 133 11.67 -21.25 3.50
CA GLY A 133 11.78 -21.59 2.08
C GLY A 133 12.79 -20.74 1.34
N PHE A 134 12.98 -19.49 1.74
CA PHE A 134 13.85 -18.55 1.05
C PHE A 134 14.97 -18.04 1.95
N VAL A 135 14.67 -17.33 3.05
CA VAL A 135 15.69 -16.64 3.84
C VAL A 135 16.76 -17.59 4.39
N ARG A 136 16.35 -18.69 5.02
CA ARG A 136 17.28 -19.68 5.61
C ARG A 136 18.09 -20.46 4.57
N ARG A 137 17.64 -20.49 3.31
CA ARG A 137 18.35 -21.18 2.22
C ARG A 137 19.42 -20.31 1.58
N LEU A 138 19.46 -19.02 1.90
CA LEU A 138 20.52 -18.14 1.44
C LEU A 138 21.86 -18.52 2.07
N ASN A 139 22.94 -18.34 1.32
CA ASN A 139 24.30 -18.64 1.78
C ASN A 139 24.69 -17.66 2.90
N PRO A 140 24.90 -18.14 4.16
CA PRO A 140 25.20 -17.24 5.28
C PRO A 140 26.50 -16.46 5.08
N ASN A 141 27.47 -17.04 4.36
CA ASN A 141 28.78 -16.41 4.12
C ASN A 141 28.68 -15.17 3.21
N GLU A 142 27.64 -15.07 2.39
CA GLU A 142 27.37 -13.90 1.54
C GLU A 142 26.56 -12.82 2.28
N LEU A 143 26.05 -13.13 3.47
CA LEU A 143 25.09 -12.31 4.22
C LEU A 143 25.57 -11.92 5.62
N MET A 144 26.87 -12.05 5.91
CA MET A 144 27.44 -11.86 7.26
C MET A 144 27.20 -10.47 7.90
N GLN A 145 26.68 -9.49 7.16
CA GLN A 145 26.33 -8.16 7.65
C GLN A 145 24.85 -7.78 7.42
N SER A 146 24.00 -8.76 7.09
CA SER A 146 22.60 -8.52 6.81
C SER A 146 21.77 -8.58 8.09
N ASP A 147 21.37 -7.40 8.60
CA ASP A 147 20.43 -7.27 9.72
C ASP A 147 19.13 -8.05 9.43
N VAL A 148 18.68 -8.07 8.18
CA VAL A 148 17.47 -8.80 7.76
C VAL A 148 17.65 -10.29 7.99
N TYR A 149 18.77 -10.86 7.55
CA TYR A 149 19.06 -12.27 7.72
C TYR A 149 19.18 -12.62 9.21
N GLU A 150 19.93 -11.84 9.98
CA GLU A 150 20.12 -12.08 11.41
C GLU A 150 18.78 -12.04 12.16
N VAL A 151 17.98 -10.98 11.96
CA VAL A 151 16.70 -10.82 12.68
C VAL A 151 15.71 -11.92 12.33
N LEU A 152 15.60 -12.30 11.05
CA LEU A 152 14.62 -13.29 10.61
C LEU A 152 15.04 -14.73 10.90
N THR A 153 16.34 -15.02 11.06
CA THR A 153 16.83 -16.38 11.38
C THR A 153 17.03 -16.60 12.87
N ALA A 154 17.14 -15.54 13.66
CA ALA A 154 17.17 -15.58 15.12
C ALA A 154 15.77 -15.69 15.74
N GLU A 155 14.71 -15.89 14.94
CA GLU A 155 13.33 -15.95 15.44
C GLU A 155 13.12 -17.18 16.34
N LYS A 156 12.35 -17.02 17.42
CA LYS A 156 12.12 -18.08 18.42
C LYS A 156 10.63 -18.30 18.66
N GLY A 157 10.25 -19.58 18.79
CA GLY A 157 8.95 -20.01 19.33
C GLY A 157 7.76 -19.30 18.66
N THR A 158 7.18 -18.33 19.36
CA THR A 158 5.96 -17.61 18.97
C THR A 158 6.23 -16.24 18.31
N ASP A 159 7.46 -15.94 17.91
CA ASP A 159 7.83 -14.62 17.36
C ASP A 159 7.02 -14.26 16.11
N ILE A 160 6.87 -15.19 15.16
CA ILE A 160 6.05 -14.99 13.95
C ILE A 160 4.61 -14.63 14.34
N ALA A 161 3.97 -15.44 15.18
CA ALA A 161 2.59 -15.20 15.61
C ALA A 161 2.43 -13.85 16.34
N ARG A 162 3.43 -13.46 17.15
CA ARG A 162 3.44 -12.18 17.87
C ARG A 162 3.55 -11.00 16.91
N TYR A 163 4.52 -11.02 15.98
CA TYR A 163 4.71 -9.92 15.04
C TYR A 163 3.59 -9.84 14.00
N THR A 164 3.05 -10.98 13.55
CA THR A 164 1.87 -11.01 12.67
C THR A 164 0.67 -10.37 13.36
N LYS A 165 0.42 -10.69 14.64
CA LYS A 165 -0.67 -10.03 15.39
C LYS A 165 -0.47 -8.51 15.45
N ARG A 166 0.72 -8.05 15.86
CA ARG A 166 1.03 -6.60 15.95
C ARG A 166 0.87 -5.88 14.62
N PHE A 167 1.30 -6.53 13.54
CA PHE A 167 1.11 -6.02 12.18
C PHE A 167 -0.39 -5.88 11.85
N LEU A 168 -1.20 -6.90 12.10
CA LEU A 168 -2.65 -6.86 11.83
C LEU A 168 -3.35 -5.77 12.65
N ASP A 169 -3.05 -5.69 13.96
CA ASP A 169 -3.59 -4.65 14.84
C ASP A 169 -3.26 -3.25 14.29
N LEU A 170 -2.00 -3.00 13.91
CA LEU A 170 -1.56 -1.72 13.32
C LEU A 170 -2.26 -1.42 11.99
N MET A 171 -2.42 -2.42 11.13
CA MET A 171 -3.03 -2.25 9.81
C MET A 171 -4.54 -1.99 9.90
N CYS A 172 -5.23 -2.58 10.89
CA CYS A 172 -6.62 -2.26 11.20
C CYS A 172 -6.75 -0.84 11.80
N GLU A 173 -5.88 -0.47 12.76
CA GLU A 173 -5.87 0.88 13.36
C GLU A 173 -5.66 1.99 12.31
N CYS A 174 -4.85 1.73 11.28
CA CYS A 174 -4.62 2.67 10.18
C CYS A 174 -5.67 2.60 9.06
N GLY A 175 -6.74 1.80 9.21
CA GLY A 175 -7.80 1.68 8.22
C GLY A 175 -7.38 1.00 6.91
N MET A 176 -6.27 0.26 6.93
CA MET A 176 -5.76 -0.49 5.77
C MET A 176 -6.42 -1.86 5.64
N LEU A 177 -6.82 -2.44 6.77
CA LEU A 177 -7.55 -3.70 6.86
C LEU A 177 -8.85 -3.53 7.64
N ASP A 178 -9.85 -4.32 7.27
CA ASP A 178 -11.07 -4.52 8.03
C ASP A 178 -11.04 -5.92 8.66
N GLU A 179 -11.29 -6.04 9.96
CA GLU A 179 -11.59 -7.33 10.59
C GLU A 179 -13.08 -7.66 10.41
N ARG A 180 -13.39 -8.81 9.81
CA ARG A 180 -14.75 -9.25 9.50
C ARG A 180 -15.37 -10.16 10.57
N GLY A 181 -14.63 -10.48 11.62
CA GLY A 181 -14.97 -11.49 12.63
C GLY A 181 -14.20 -12.80 12.42
N ASP A 182 -14.14 -13.62 13.47
CA ASP A 182 -13.50 -14.95 13.46
C ASP A 182 -12.04 -14.98 12.97
N GLY A 183 -11.29 -13.89 13.17
CA GLY A 183 -9.90 -13.79 12.73
C GLY A 183 -9.72 -13.69 11.21
N VAL A 184 -10.79 -13.35 10.49
CA VAL A 184 -10.78 -13.06 9.05
C VAL A 184 -10.56 -11.56 8.84
N TYR A 185 -9.52 -11.25 8.07
CA TYR A 185 -9.14 -9.90 7.68
C TYR A 185 -9.43 -9.68 6.21
N ARG A 186 -9.63 -8.43 5.82
CA ARG A 186 -9.83 -8.04 4.44
C ARG A 186 -9.15 -6.72 4.15
N GLN A 187 -8.66 -6.55 2.93
CA GLN A 187 -8.29 -5.23 2.45
C GLN A 187 -9.45 -4.23 2.58
N SER A 188 -9.19 -3.04 3.12
CA SER A 188 -10.18 -1.96 3.12
C SER A 188 -10.30 -1.33 1.72
N LEU A 189 -11.42 -0.66 1.45
CA LEU A 189 -11.59 0.07 0.18
C LEU A 189 -10.59 1.22 0.05
N LEU A 190 -10.26 1.90 1.16
CA LEU A 190 -9.21 2.93 1.20
C LEU A 190 -7.86 2.34 0.77
N SER A 191 -7.46 1.21 1.35
CA SER A 191 -6.20 0.53 0.99
C SER A 191 -6.18 0.12 -0.48
N ALA A 192 -7.29 -0.36 -1.03
CA ALA A 192 -7.36 -0.74 -2.44
C ALA A 192 -7.21 0.47 -3.37
N VAL A 193 -7.82 1.61 -3.03
CA VAL A 193 -7.65 2.87 -3.76
C VAL A 193 -6.20 3.34 -3.70
N GLU A 194 -5.60 3.40 -2.51
CA GLU A 194 -4.23 3.87 -2.34
C GLU A 194 -3.21 2.95 -3.01
N MET A 195 -3.41 1.63 -2.98
CA MET A 195 -2.51 0.70 -3.67
C MET A 195 -2.57 0.90 -5.19
N LYS A 196 -3.77 1.07 -5.76
CA LYS A 196 -3.92 1.36 -7.19
C LYS A 196 -3.22 2.67 -7.55
N GLU A 197 -3.43 3.74 -6.81
CA GLU A 197 -2.82 5.04 -7.10
C GLU A 197 -1.29 4.98 -6.98
N ASN A 198 -0.76 4.31 -5.95
CA ASN A 198 0.69 4.09 -5.81
C ASN A 198 1.25 3.24 -6.95
N TYR A 199 0.54 2.20 -7.37
CA TYR A 199 0.92 1.39 -8.51
C TYR A 199 0.98 2.23 -9.79
N ASP A 200 -0.12 2.90 -10.15
CA ASP A 200 -0.25 3.65 -11.40
C ASP A 200 0.79 4.77 -11.52
N ARG A 201 1.10 5.45 -10.40
CA ARG A 201 2.02 6.59 -10.40
C ARG A 201 3.49 6.21 -10.27
N THR A 202 3.78 5.14 -9.53
CA THR A 202 5.17 4.80 -9.18
C THR A 202 5.64 3.54 -9.89
N LEU A 203 4.88 2.45 -9.82
CA LEU A 203 5.35 1.17 -10.33
C LEU A 203 5.04 0.97 -11.81
N ALA A 204 3.84 1.30 -12.28
CA ALA A 204 3.43 1.12 -13.67
C ALA A 204 4.38 1.79 -14.68
N PRO A 205 4.88 3.03 -14.46
CA PRO A 205 5.85 3.66 -15.37
C PRO A 205 7.21 2.94 -15.41
N LEU A 206 7.58 2.23 -14.33
CA LEU A 206 8.81 1.43 -14.25
C LEU A 206 8.64 0.04 -14.88
N MET A 207 7.41 -0.43 -15.02
CA MET A 207 7.06 -1.72 -15.61
C MET A 207 6.94 -1.67 -17.14
N ILE A 208 7.66 -0.73 -17.80
CA ILE A 208 7.74 -0.58 -19.27
C ILE A 208 7.64 -1.96 -19.90
N ASP A 209 6.56 -2.19 -20.66
CA ASP A 209 6.05 -3.49 -21.08
C ASP A 209 7.15 -4.56 -21.13
N ALA A 210 7.09 -5.52 -20.23
CA ALA A 210 7.96 -6.69 -20.25
C ALA A 210 7.88 -7.45 -21.59
N ASP A 211 6.82 -7.21 -22.38
CA ASP A 211 6.69 -7.70 -23.76
C ASP A 211 7.68 -7.04 -24.75
N MET A 212 8.20 -5.84 -24.48
CA MET A 212 9.27 -5.21 -25.25
C MET A 212 10.68 -5.63 -24.78
N LEU A 213 10.79 -6.36 -23.65
CA LEU A 213 12.04 -6.73 -23.00
C LEU A 213 12.40 -8.22 -23.22
N THR A 214 12.22 -8.71 -24.45
CA THR A 214 12.80 -10.00 -24.85
C THR A 214 14.33 -9.98 -24.89
N GLU A 215 14.95 -8.80 -24.81
CA GLU A 215 16.38 -8.65 -24.53
C GLU A 215 16.57 -8.20 -23.08
N ARG A 216 17.46 -8.87 -22.35
CA ARG A 216 17.82 -8.54 -20.95
C ARG A 216 18.42 -7.13 -20.86
N VAL A 217 17.58 -6.11 -20.79
CA VAL A 217 18.01 -4.74 -20.53
C VAL A 217 18.41 -4.64 -19.06
N ARG A 218 19.64 -4.20 -18.80
CA ARG A 218 20.12 -3.99 -17.43
C ARG A 218 19.38 -2.79 -16.82
N LEU A 219 19.05 -2.85 -15.53
CA LEU A 219 18.37 -1.78 -14.79
C LEU A 219 19.03 -0.39 -14.97
N ALA A 220 20.35 -0.35 -15.15
CA ALA A 220 21.11 0.88 -15.43
C ALA A 220 20.67 1.60 -16.71
N THR A 221 20.35 0.85 -17.77
CA THR A 221 19.93 1.40 -19.07
C THR A 221 18.51 1.98 -19.07
N LEU A 222 17.66 1.59 -18.12
CA LEU A 222 16.32 2.17 -17.95
C LEU A 222 16.37 3.54 -17.24
N SER A 223 17.40 3.79 -16.44
CA SER A 223 17.56 5.07 -15.73
C SER A 223 17.79 6.25 -16.67
N ASP A 224 18.54 6.07 -17.76
CA ASP A 224 18.78 7.12 -18.76
C ASP A 224 17.50 7.51 -19.53
N ALA A 225 16.63 6.53 -19.82
CA ALA A 225 15.36 6.79 -20.51
C ALA A 225 14.33 7.50 -19.61
N LEU A 226 14.41 7.29 -18.29
CA LEU A 226 13.54 7.95 -17.31
C LEU A 226 14.02 9.37 -16.97
N LEU A 227 15.33 9.64 -17.06
CA LEU A 227 15.93 10.95 -16.79
C LEU A 227 15.88 11.92 -17.99
N THR A 228 15.65 11.41 -19.20
CA THR A 228 15.62 12.22 -20.43
C THR A 228 14.24 12.81 -20.76
N LYS A 229 13.16 12.28 -20.20
CA LYS A 229 11.79 12.77 -20.47
C LYS A 229 11.43 14.11 -19.84
N THR A 230 12.26 14.68 -18.97
CA THR A 230 11.99 15.99 -18.34
C THR A 230 12.53 17.20 -19.13
N ALA A 231 13.24 17.02 -20.24
CA ALA A 231 13.92 18.14 -20.92
C ALA A 231 13.39 18.49 -22.33
N GLU A 232 12.65 17.61 -23.02
CA GLU A 232 12.30 17.84 -24.43
C GLU A 232 10.88 18.38 -24.67
N GLU A 233 9.99 18.37 -23.67
CA GLU A 233 8.63 18.93 -23.84
C GLU A 233 8.55 20.46 -23.67
N GLU A 234 9.60 21.14 -23.22
CA GLU A 234 9.64 22.62 -23.12
C GLU A 234 10.19 23.32 -24.39
N SER A 235 10.70 22.59 -25.39
CA SER A 235 11.37 23.21 -26.57
C SER A 235 10.50 23.39 -27.82
N ASN A 236 9.28 22.83 -27.89
CA ASN A 236 8.48 22.84 -29.13
C ASN A 236 7.26 23.80 -29.12
N GLY A 237 7.33 24.86 -28.33
CA GLY A 237 6.38 25.97 -28.35
C GLY A 237 6.97 27.25 -28.93
N GLY A 238 7.42 27.26 -30.18
CA GLY A 238 8.09 28.44 -30.73
C GLY A 238 8.15 28.55 -32.25
N THR A 239 7.19 29.31 -32.78
CA THR A 239 7.29 30.16 -34.00
C THR A 239 7.08 29.51 -35.37
N GLN A 240 5.91 29.78 -35.97
CA GLN A 240 5.85 30.09 -37.40
C GLN A 240 4.71 31.08 -37.70
N TRP A 241 5.07 32.35 -37.86
CA TRP A 241 4.30 33.35 -38.61
C TRP A 241 5.18 33.81 -39.78
N ALA A 242 4.73 33.53 -41.00
CA ALA A 242 5.01 34.30 -42.21
C ALA A 242 3.94 33.95 -43.24
#